data_AF-A0A8S1APQ0-F1
#
_entry.id   AF-A0A8S1APQ0-F1
#
_cell.length_a   1.000
_cell.length_b   1.000
_cell.length_c   1.000
_cell.angle_alpha   90.00
_cell.angle_beta   90.00
_cell.angle_gamma   90.00
#
_symmetry.space_group_name_H-M   'P 1'
#
loop_
_entity.id
_entity.type
_entity.pdbx_description
1 polymer ?
#
loop_
_entity_poly.entity_id
_entity_poly.type
_entity_poly.pdbx_seq_one_letter_code
_entity_poly.pdbx_strand_id
1 'polypeptide(L)'
;MVLEEKQKESEEQQEENAATKIQAVFRGHQTRKSMSMKTNKQPAETEKEPTRAELEAEFRADDKELCSAATKIQASFRGHQARKEKEQAQKDQEQQDKEDIEKIDLTDPDLNKAATKIQASFRGHKVRATK
;
A
#
# COMPACT_ATOMS: atom_id res chain seq x y z
N MET A 1 -34.10 31.41 6.22
CA MET A 1 -34.98 30.48 5.50
C MET A 1 -34.29 29.78 4.33
N VAL A 2 -34.10 30.38 3.13
CA VAL A 2 -33.57 29.64 1.95
C VAL A 2 -32.16 29.04 2.13
N LEU A 3 -31.28 29.69 2.90
CA LEU A 3 -29.92 29.20 3.16
C LEU A 3 -29.86 28.04 4.16
N GLU A 4 -30.73 28.03 5.17
CA GLU A 4 -30.81 26.97 6.17
C GLU A 4 -31.41 25.70 5.58
N GLU A 5 -32.40 25.81 4.69
CA GLU A 5 -32.96 24.67 3.96
C GLU A 5 -31.92 24.02 3.05
N LYS A 6 -31.11 24.82 2.37
CA LYS A 6 -30.04 24.32 1.48
C LYS A 6 -28.89 23.65 2.25
N GLN A 7 -28.61 24.09 3.48
CA GLN A 7 -27.64 23.43 4.36
C GLN A 7 -28.18 22.10 4.87
N LYS A 8 -29.45 22.07 5.29
CA LYS A 8 -30.10 20.86 5.78
C LYS A 8 -30.20 19.76 4.72
N GLU A 9 -30.54 20.13 3.48
CA GLU A 9 -30.57 19.22 2.33
C GLU A 9 -29.18 18.65 1.99
N SER A 10 -28.13 19.47 2.15
CA SER A 10 -26.74 19.01 1.97
C SER A 10 -26.29 18.03 3.06
N GLU A 11 -26.72 18.22 4.30
CA GLU A 11 -26.39 17.32 5.41
C GLU A 11 -27.12 15.98 5.27
N GLU A 12 -28.41 16.01 4.93
CA GLU A 12 -29.22 14.81 4.68
C GLU A 12 -28.65 13.99 3.51
N GLN A 13 -28.23 14.65 2.43
CA GLN A 13 -27.57 13.97 1.30
C GLN A 13 -26.24 13.33 1.71
N GLN A 14 -25.48 13.95 2.62
CA GLN A 14 -24.24 13.37 3.14
C GLN A 14 -24.51 12.14 4.02
N GLU A 15 -25.55 12.19 4.85
CA GLU A 15 -25.99 11.06 5.67
C GLU A 15 -26.45 9.88 4.82
N GLU A 16 -27.25 10.13 3.77
CA GLU A 16 -27.68 9.10 2.82
C GLU A 16 -26.50 8.44 2.08
N ASN A 17 -25.53 9.26 1.65
CA ASN A 17 -24.33 8.76 0.98
C ASN A 17 -23.46 7.92 1.93
N ALA A 18 -23.31 8.36 3.18
CA ALA A 18 -22.59 7.63 4.22
C ALA A 18 -23.29 6.29 4.54
N ALA A 19 -24.60 6.30 4.70
CA ALA A 19 -25.42 5.11 4.94
C ALA A 19 -25.28 4.12 3.78
N THR A 20 -25.40 4.58 2.53
CA THR A 20 -25.22 3.76 1.33
C THR A 20 -23.83 3.13 1.28
N LYS A 21 -22.79 3.89 1.63
CA LYS A 21 -21.41 3.38 1.69
C LYS A 21 -21.24 2.29 2.75
N ILE A 22 -21.79 2.49 3.94
CA ILE A 22 -21.75 1.49 5.02
C ILE A 22 -22.50 0.23 4.61
N GLN A 23 -23.70 0.37 4.01
CA GLN A 23 -24.49 -0.76 3.52
C GLN A 23 -23.77 -1.53 2.42
N ALA A 24 -23.14 -0.84 1.46
CA ALA A 24 -22.36 -1.47 0.40
C ALA A 24 -21.18 -2.26 0.96
N VAL A 25 -20.44 -1.69 1.92
CA VAL A 25 -19.31 -2.36 2.59
C VAL A 25 -19.79 -3.59 3.35
N PHE A 26 -20.90 -3.49 4.10
CA PHE A 26 -21.45 -4.60 4.88
C PHE A 26 -21.96 -5.73 3.99
N ARG A 27 -22.72 -5.42 2.93
CA ARG A 27 -23.18 -6.41 1.94
C ARG A 27 -21.99 -7.14 1.31
N GLY A 28 -20.96 -6.39 0.91
CA GLY A 28 -19.72 -6.97 0.38
C GLY A 28 -19.00 -7.86 1.41
N HIS A 29 -18.95 -7.45 2.67
CA HIS A 29 -18.36 -8.24 3.75
C HIS A 29 -19.14 -9.55 3.97
N GLN A 30 -20.47 -9.52 3.96
CA GLN A 30 -21.29 -10.73 4.11
C GLN A 30 -21.09 -11.71 2.95
N THR A 31 -21.02 -11.21 1.71
CA THR A 31 -20.68 -12.05 0.55
C THR A 31 -19.29 -12.67 0.69
N ARG A 32 -18.28 -11.88 1.08
CA ARG A 32 -16.91 -12.39 1.31
C ARG A 32 -16.86 -13.42 2.45
N LYS A 33 -17.60 -13.18 3.54
CA LYS A 33 -17.67 -14.09 4.69
C LYS A 33 -18.36 -15.41 4.35
N SER A 34 -19.44 -15.37 3.56
CA SER A 34 -20.13 -16.60 3.11
C SER A 34 -19.29 -17.41 2.13
N MET A 35 -18.53 -16.76 1.24
CA MET A 35 -17.57 -17.43 0.36
C MET A 35 -16.41 -18.03 1.15
N SER A 36 -15.83 -17.28 2.09
CA SER A 36 -14.76 -17.76 2.99
C SER A 36 -15.20 -18.93 3.89
N MET A 37 -16.47 -18.95 4.33
CA MET A 37 -17.05 -20.08 5.08
C MET A 37 -17.30 -21.30 4.20
N LYS A 38 -17.70 -21.12 2.93
CA LYS A 38 -17.88 -22.23 1.97
C LYS A 38 -16.56 -22.88 1.57
N THR A 39 -15.46 -22.13 1.56
CA THR A 39 -14.12 -22.68 1.32
C THR A 39 -13.52 -23.43 2.50
N ASN A 40 -14.12 -23.34 3.70
CA ASN A 40 -13.54 -23.91 4.94
C ASN A 40 -14.38 -25.03 5.57
N LYS A 41 -15.33 -25.63 4.85
CA LYS A 41 -16.14 -26.74 5.39
C LYS A 41 -16.76 -27.65 4.34
N GLN A 42 -15.95 -28.17 3.42
CA GLN A 42 -16.15 -29.58 3.06
C GLN A 42 -15.36 -30.40 4.08
N PRO A 43 -15.92 -31.48 4.66
CA PRO A 43 -15.06 -32.47 5.29
C PRO A 43 -14.04 -32.86 4.24
N ALA A 44 -12.75 -32.80 4.60
CA ALA A 44 -11.72 -33.43 3.81
C ALA A 44 -12.04 -34.93 3.76
N GLU A 45 -12.86 -35.32 2.78
CA GLU A 45 -12.64 -36.59 2.12
C GLU A 45 -11.15 -36.60 1.81
N THR A 46 -10.51 -37.72 2.13
CA THR A 46 -9.08 -37.92 2.00
C THR A 46 -8.75 -37.97 0.50
N GLU A 47 -8.90 -36.84 -0.20
CA GLU A 47 -8.35 -36.63 -1.51
C GLU A 47 -6.85 -36.71 -1.31
N LYS A 48 -6.29 -37.83 -1.78
CA LYS A 48 -4.85 -38.02 -1.85
C LYS A 48 -4.29 -36.76 -2.49
N GLU A 49 -3.22 -36.19 -1.90
CA GLU A 49 -2.52 -35.09 -2.57
C GLU A 49 -2.25 -35.53 -4.01
N PRO A 50 -2.67 -34.71 -5.01
CA PRO A 50 -2.53 -35.09 -6.39
C PRO A 50 -1.06 -35.37 -6.65
N THR A 51 -0.78 -36.54 -7.20
CA THR A 51 0.58 -36.94 -7.49
C THR A 51 1.16 -35.98 -8.52
N ARG A 52 2.49 -35.82 -8.53
CA ARG A 52 3.18 -34.96 -9.50
C ARG A 52 2.76 -35.26 -10.95
N ALA A 53 2.51 -36.54 -11.26
CA ALA A 53 2.09 -36.97 -12.59
C ALA A 53 0.67 -36.49 -12.95
N GLU A 54 -0.25 -36.47 -11.99
CA GLU A 54 -1.62 -35.96 -12.18
C GLU A 54 -1.60 -34.44 -12.38
N LEU A 55 -0.81 -33.72 -11.58
CA LEU A 55 -0.61 -32.28 -11.77
C LEU A 55 0.05 -31.96 -13.11
N GLU A 56 1.04 -32.73 -13.55
CA GLU A 56 1.72 -32.48 -14.84
C GLU A 56 0.82 -32.83 -16.04
N ALA A 57 -0.14 -33.74 -15.86
CA ALA A 57 -1.19 -34.01 -16.84
C ALA A 57 -2.23 -32.88 -16.94
N GLU A 58 -2.58 -32.25 -15.81
CA GLU A 58 -3.53 -31.15 -15.73
C GLU A 58 -2.91 -29.80 -16.14
N PHE A 59 -1.65 -29.56 -15.78
CA PHE A 59 -0.89 -28.34 -16.05
C PHE A 59 0.12 -28.55 -17.18
N ARG A 60 -0.38 -28.81 -18.40
CA ARG A 60 0.49 -29.09 -19.54
C ARG A 60 1.34 -27.87 -19.92
N ALA A 61 2.64 -28.08 -20.09
CA ALA A 61 3.57 -27.02 -20.50
C ALA A 61 3.28 -26.44 -21.90
N ASP A 62 2.54 -27.17 -22.73
CA ASP A 62 2.15 -26.72 -24.07
C ASP A 62 0.88 -25.84 -24.07
N ASP A 63 0.18 -25.74 -22.93
CA ASP A 63 -0.98 -24.87 -22.78
C ASP A 63 -0.52 -23.41 -22.68
N LYS A 64 -0.69 -22.70 -23.80
CA LYS A 64 -0.31 -21.29 -23.93
C LYS A 64 -1.06 -20.37 -22.96
N GLU A 65 -2.32 -20.66 -22.64
CA GLU A 65 -3.10 -19.84 -21.72
C GLU A 65 -2.59 -20.02 -20.29
N LEU A 66 -2.32 -21.26 -19.90
CA LEU A 66 -1.75 -21.58 -18.60
C LEU A 66 -0.36 -20.97 -18.42
N CYS A 67 0.54 -21.11 -19.40
CA CYS A 67 1.86 -20.49 -19.35
C CYS A 67 1.79 -18.96 -19.26
N SER A 68 0.86 -18.34 -19.99
CA SER A 68 0.62 -16.89 -19.93
C SER A 68 0.14 -16.46 -18.54
N ALA A 69 -0.81 -17.19 -17.95
CA ALA A 69 -1.30 -16.95 -16.61
C ALA A 69 -0.20 -17.11 -15.55
N ALA A 70 0.56 -18.20 -15.60
CA ALA A 70 1.69 -18.45 -14.71
C ALA A 70 2.73 -17.33 -14.80
N THR A 71 3.08 -16.90 -16.01
CA THR A 71 4.01 -15.78 -16.24
C THR A 71 3.50 -14.49 -15.62
N LYS A 72 2.20 -14.17 -15.76
CA LYS A 72 1.60 -12.98 -15.15
C LYS A 72 1.67 -13.02 -13.63
N ILE A 73 1.37 -14.16 -13.02
CA ILE A 73 1.44 -14.34 -11.56
C ILE A 73 2.87 -14.15 -11.07
N GLN A 74 3.84 -14.80 -11.71
CA GLN A 74 5.25 -14.70 -11.37
C GLN A 74 5.77 -13.27 -11.53
N ALA A 75 5.43 -12.60 -12.63
CA ALA A 75 5.82 -11.21 -12.88
C ALA A 75 5.22 -10.26 -11.83
N SER A 76 3.94 -10.42 -11.49
CA SER A 76 3.27 -9.64 -10.46
C SER A 76 3.93 -9.82 -9.08
N PHE A 77 4.23 -11.07 -8.71
CA PHE A 77 4.89 -11.39 -7.44
C PHE A 77 6.31 -10.82 -7.35
N ARG A 78 7.14 -11.03 -8.39
CA ARG A 78 8.48 -10.45 -8.47
C ARG A 78 8.43 -8.92 -8.35
N GLY A 79 7.49 -8.29 -9.05
CA GLY A 79 7.27 -6.85 -8.95
C GLY A 79 6.82 -6.39 -7.55
N HIS A 80 5.96 -7.17 -6.89
CA HIS A 80 5.54 -6.88 -5.51
C HIS A 80 6.72 -6.96 -4.53
N GLN A 81 7.53 -8.00 -4.62
CA GLN A 81 8.72 -8.19 -3.78
C GLN A 81 9.71 -7.02 -3.95
N ALA A 82 10.04 -6.65 -5.19
CA ALA A 82 10.95 -5.54 -5.46
C ALA A 82 10.43 -4.20 -4.90
N ARG A 83 9.12 -3.93 -4.98
CA ARG A 83 8.51 -2.73 -4.40
C ARG A 83 8.57 -2.75 -2.87
N LYS A 84 8.30 -3.90 -2.26
CA LYS A 84 8.33 -4.08 -0.81
C LYS A 84 9.74 -3.90 -0.25
N GLU A 85 10.76 -4.46 -0.91
CA GLU A 85 12.17 -4.29 -0.54
C GLU A 85 12.59 -2.81 -0.60
N LYS A 86 12.20 -2.09 -1.66
CA LYS A 86 12.48 -0.65 -1.77
C LYS A 86 11.80 0.15 -0.66
N GLU A 87 10.54 -0.14 -0.36
CA GLU A 87 9.81 0.54 0.71
C GLU A 87 10.47 0.28 2.08
N GLN A 88 10.91 -0.96 2.32
CA GLN A 88 11.62 -1.30 3.55
C GLN A 88 12.96 -0.55 3.65
N ALA A 89 13.76 -0.55 2.59
CA ALA A 89 15.02 0.19 2.57
C ALA A 89 14.83 1.70 2.79
N GLN A 90 13.74 2.29 2.28
CA GLN A 90 13.42 3.69 2.55
C GLN A 90 13.07 3.93 4.02
N LYS A 91 12.31 3.03 4.65
CA LYS A 91 11.98 3.12 6.07
C LYS A 91 13.23 2.97 6.94
N ASP A 92 14.10 2.03 6.60
CA ASP A 92 15.36 1.80 7.32
C ASP A 92 16.28 3.02 7.20
N GLN A 93 16.37 3.64 6.01
CA GLN A 93 17.11 4.89 5.82
C GLN A 93 16.51 6.05 6.61
N GLU A 94 15.20 6.22 6.62
CA GLU A 94 14.55 7.29 7.39
C GLU A 94 14.75 7.10 8.90
N GLN A 95 14.73 5.85 9.37
CA GLN A 95 15.03 5.51 10.75
C GLN A 95 16.48 5.88 11.09
N GLN A 96 17.43 5.52 10.22
CA GLN A 96 18.84 5.85 10.39
C GLN A 96 19.07 7.36 10.39
N ASP A 97 18.45 8.10 9.46
CA ASP A 97 18.56 9.56 9.40
C ASP A 97 18.03 10.21 10.69
N LYS A 98 16.94 9.68 11.27
CA LYS A 98 16.43 10.15 12.58
C LYS A 98 17.40 9.88 13.71
N GLU A 99 17.94 8.67 13.79
CA GLU A 99 18.95 8.32 14.80
C GLU A 99 20.21 9.19 14.67
N ASP A 100 20.63 9.50 13.45
CA ASP A 100 21.78 10.34 13.20
C ASP A 100 21.51 11.80 13.57
N ILE A 101 20.29 12.31 13.34
CA ILE A 101 19.87 13.64 13.83
C ILE A 101 19.88 13.69 15.37
N GLU A 102 19.41 12.64 16.05
CA GLU A 102 19.40 12.58 17.52
C GLU A 102 20.81 12.60 18.13
N LYS A 103 21.82 12.14 17.39
CA LYS A 103 23.24 12.16 17.81
C LYS A 103 23.92 13.53 17.63
N ILE A 104 23.28 14.49 16.96
CA ILE A 104 23.87 15.81 16.72
C ILE A 104 23.85 16.65 17.99
N ASP A 105 25.02 17.10 18.43
CA ASP A 105 25.14 18.08 19.51
C ASP A 105 24.79 19.49 19.00
N LEU A 106 23.57 19.93 19.27
CA LEU A 106 23.08 21.27 18.90
C LEU A 106 23.80 22.41 19.65
N THR A 107 24.52 22.11 20.72
CA THR A 107 25.29 23.10 21.48
C THR A 107 26.70 23.31 20.92
N ASP A 108 27.15 22.47 19.99
CA ASP A 108 28.46 22.61 19.35
C ASP A 108 28.57 23.95 18.60
N PRO A 109 29.48 24.86 19.02
CA PRO A 109 29.66 26.15 18.37
C PRO A 109 30.16 26.02 16.92
N ASP A 110 30.89 24.98 16.56
CA ASP A 110 31.43 24.82 15.20
C ASP A 110 30.36 24.26 14.24
N LEU A 111 29.53 23.31 14.69
CA LEU A 111 28.32 22.90 13.98
C LEU A 111 27.40 24.09 13.67
N ASN A 112 27.14 24.95 14.67
CA ASN A 112 26.28 26.13 14.51
C ASN A 112 26.83 27.15 13.50
N LYS A 113 28.15 27.39 13.50
CA LYS A 113 28.82 28.24 12.49
C LYS A 113 28.67 27.64 11.09
N ALA A 114 28.89 26.33 10.94
CA ALA A 114 28.76 25.64 9.67
C ALA A 114 27.32 25.71 9.13
N ALA A 115 26.33 25.40 9.96
CA ALA A 115 24.91 25.49 9.62
C ALA A 115 24.53 26.90 9.15
N THR A 116 24.97 27.93 9.88
CA THR A 116 24.72 29.34 9.52
C THR A 116 25.29 29.68 8.14
N LYS A 117 26.51 29.22 7.83
CA LYS A 117 27.15 29.43 6.52
C LYS A 117 26.39 28.73 5.39
N ILE A 118 25.96 27.49 5.60
CA ILE A 118 25.16 26.71 4.63
C ILE A 118 23.82 27.41 4.37
N GLN A 119 23.12 27.82 5.44
CA GLN A 119 21.83 28.50 5.33
C GLN A 119 21.96 29.85 4.60
N ALA A 120 22.99 30.64 4.88
CA ALA A 120 23.23 31.92 4.20
C ALA A 120 23.52 31.72 2.71
N SER A 121 24.36 30.74 2.36
CA SER A 121 24.67 30.38 0.98
C SER A 121 23.41 29.95 0.22
N PHE A 122 22.60 29.05 0.80
CA PHE A 122 21.37 28.54 0.20
C PHE A 122 20.32 29.64 0.00
N ARG A 123 20.08 30.48 1.02
CA ARG A 123 19.18 31.65 0.91
C ARG A 123 19.61 32.57 -0.23
N GLY A 124 20.91 32.87 -0.33
CA GLY A 124 21.46 33.67 -1.42
C GLY A 124 21.29 33.01 -2.79
N HIS A 125 21.52 31.70 -2.90
CA HIS A 125 21.32 30.95 -4.13
C HIS A 125 19.85 30.98 -4.58
N LYS A 126 18.91 30.73 -3.65
CA LYS A 126 17.47 30.75 -3.94
C LYS A 126 17.01 32.09 -4.50
N VAL A 127 17.47 33.21 -3.91
CA VAL A 127 17.16 34.57 -4.41
C VAL A 127 17.70 34.80 -5.82
N ARG A 128 18.93 34.33 -6.11
CA ARG A 128 19.53 34.47 -7.44
C ARG A 128 18.91 33.56 -8.48
N ALA A 129 18.41 32.38 -8.08
CA ALA A 129 17.73 31.44 -8.98
C ALA A 129 16.34 31.92 -9.41
N THR A 130 15.71 32.79 -8.61
CA THR A 130 14.39 33.38 -8.90
C THR A 130 14.45 34.71 -9.66
N LYS A 131 15.64 35.19 -10.02
CA LYS A 131 15.86 36.47 -10.70
C LYS A 131 16.32 36.23 -12.14
#